data_AF-A0A4Q7VET2-F1
#
_entry.id   AF-A0A4Q7VET2-F1
#
_cell.length_a   1.000
_cell.length_b   1.000
_cell.length_c   1.000
_cell.angle_alpha   90.00
_cell.angle_beta   90.00
_cell.angle_gamma   90.00
#
_symmetry.space_group_name_H-M   'P 1'
#
loop_
_entity.id
_entity.type
_entity.pdbx_description
1 polymer ?
#
loop_
_entity_poly.entity_id
_entity_poly.type
_entity_poly.pdbx_seq_one_letter_code
_entity_poly.pdbx_strand_id
1 'polypeptide(L)'
;MKHYKLSGWPDLPPVYHRTAYRRMLHLMSQRFASVAQLTNESGLARPAVIAFLDMLGERQVLREQEVGAPDSLFGNSLSWFRRTISGALDRSHRL
;
A
#
# COMPACT_ATOMS: atom_id res chain seq x y z
N MET A 1 6.08 19.35 -2.57
CA MET A 1 6.21 18.24 -1.59
C MET A 1 5.96 16.93 -2.31
N LYS A 2 6.71 15.86 -2.01
CA LYS A 2 6.54 14.55 -2.65
C LYS A 2 5.30 13.83 -2.12
N HIS A 3 4.49 13.32 -3.02
CA HIS A 3 3.30 12.53 -2.71
C HIS A 3 3.49 11.09 -3.20
N TYR A 4 3.00 10.15 -2.43
CA TYR A 4 3.16 8.72 -2.69
C TYR A 4 1.80 8.07 -2.88
N LYS A 5 1.67 7.23 -3.91
CA LYS A 5 0.49 6.41 -4.16
C LYS A 5 0.90 4.97 -4.40
N LEU A 6 0.02 4.06 -4.03
CA LEU A 6 0.22 2.65 -4.31
C LEU A 6 -0.12 2.35 -5.78
N SER A 7 0.81 1.73 -6.52
CA SER A 7 0.58 1.28 -7.90
C SER A 7 0.04 -0.17 -7.97
N GLY A 8 0.32 -0.96 -6.94
CA GLY A 8 -0.11 -2.36 -6.83
C GLY A 8 0.03 -2.85 -5.39
N TRP A 9 -0.64 -3.94 -5.05
CA TRP A 9 -0.59 -4.48 -3.68
C TRP A 9 0.75 -5.16 -3.40
N PRO A 10 1.52 -4.72 -2.38
CA PRO A 10 2.74 -5.38 -1.97
C PRO A 10 2.44 -6.71 -1.27
N ASP A 11 3.29 -7.70 -1.52
CA ASP A 11 3.37 -8.88 -0.65
C ASP A 11 4.11 -8.51 0.64
N LEU A 12 3.34 -8.32 1.72
CA LEU A 12 3.86 -7.79 2.99
C LEU A 12 4.45 -8.91 3.83
N PRO A 13 5.72 -8.79 4.26
CA PRO A 13 6.27 -9.68 5.27
C PRO A 13 5.45 -9.64 6.56
N PRO A 14 5.47 -10.71 7.39
CA PRO A 14 4.70 -10.80 8.64
C PRO A 14 4.94 -9.62 9.60
N VAL A 15 6.15 -9.03 9.55
CA VAL A 15 6.56 -7.86 10.34
C VAL A 15 5.64 -6.65 10.11
N TYR A 16 5.05 -6.53 8.91
CA TYR A 16 4.20 -5.41 8.51
C TYR A 16 2.70 -5.73 8.55
N HIS A 17 2.29 -6.85 9.16
CA HIS A 17 0.87 -7.23 9.29
C HIS A 17 0.10 -6.42 10.36
N ARG A 18 0.75 -5.42 10.99
CA ARG A 18 0.08 -4.54 11.96
C ARG A 18 -0.99 -3.69 11.28
N THR A 19 -2.08 -3.43 12.01
CA THR A 19 -3.20 -2.59 11.56
C THR A 19 -2.78 -1.21 11.07
N ALA A 20 -1.72 -0.64 11.65
CA ALA A 20 -1.15 0.65 11.25
C ALA A 20 -0.67 0.66 9.78
N TYR A 21 0.09 -0.36 9.35
CA TYR A 21 0.56 -0.46 7.96
C TYR A 21 -0.57 -0.73 6.98
N ARG A 22 -1.57 -1.54 7.38
CA ARG A 22 -2.77 -1.77 6.57
C ARG A 22 -3.55 -0.48 6.32
N ARG A 23 -3.69 0.39 7.34
CA ARG A 23 -4.32 1.71 7.18
C ARG A 23 -3.56 2.60 6.20
N MET A 24 -2.22 2.62 6.27
CA MET A 24 -1.40 3.36 5.30
C MET A 24 -1.64 2.89 3.87
N LEU A 25 -1.61 1.58 3.64
CA LEU A 25 -1.83 1.01 2.32
C LEU A 25 -3.24 1.31 1.80
N HIS A 26 -4.23 1.27 2.68
CA HIS A 26 -5.61 1.65 2.32
C HIS A 26 -5.68 3.12 1.88
N LEU A 27 -5.05 4.04 2.63
CA LEU A 27 -4.97 5.45 2.28
C LEU A 27 -4.27 5.67 0.92
N MET A 28 -3.12 5.02 0.72
CA MET A 28 -2.31 5.13 -0.51
C MET A 28 -2.97 4.46 -1.71
N SER A 29 -3.83 3.47 -1.50
CA SER A 29 -4.61 2.86 -2.57
C SER A 29 -5.69 3.81 -3.09
N GLN A 30 -6.24 4.66 -2.23
CA GLN A 30 -7.30 5.59 -2.60
C GLN A 30 -6.74 6.88 -3.22
N ARG A 31 -5.66 7.42 -2.65
CA ARG A 31 -5.14 8.74 -3.03
C ARG A 31 -3.63 8.84 -2.88
N PHE A 32 -3.08 9.86 -3.54
CA PHE A 32 -1.73 10.34 -3.29
C PHE A 32 -1.68 10.93 -1.87
N ALA A 33 -0.78 10.40 -1.03
CA ALA A 33 -0.60 10.81 0.35
C ALA A 33 0.83 11.28 0.60
N SER A 34 0.98 12.33 1.42
CA SER A 34 2.28 12.79 1.87
C SER A 34 2.74 12.02 3.12
N VAL A 35 4.03 12.09 3.44
CA VAL A 35 4.59 11.45 4.66
C VAL A 35 3.85 11.91 5.92
N ALA A 36 3.46 13.18 6.00
CA ALA A 36 2.73 13.72 7.14
C ALA A 36 1.34 13.08 7.29
N GLN A 37 0.61 12.93 6.18
CA GLN A 37 -0.71 12.27 6.17
C GLN A 37 -0.60 10.79 6.56
N LEU A 38 0.42 10.10 6.05
CA LEU A 38 0.69 8.70 6.39
C LEU A 38 1.04 8.51 7.87
N THR A 39 1.85 9.41 8.43
CA THR A 39 2.20 9.42 9.84
C THR A 39 0.95 9.60 10.71
N ASN A 40 0.07 10.54 10.33
CA ASN A 40 -1.16 10.85 11.05
C ASN A 40 -2.16 9.67 11.04
N GLU A 41 -2.40 9.07 9.87
CA GLU A 41 -3.37 7.96 9.71
C GLU A 41 -2.88 6.63 10.33
N SER A 42 -1.57 6.39 10.28
CA SER A 42 -0.98 5.15 10.80
C SER A 42 -0.69 5.19 12.29
N GLY A 43 -0.50 6.39 12.85
CA GLY A 43 0.03 6.57 14.21
C GLY A 43 1.48 6.08 14.37
N LEU A 44 2.19 5.78 13.27
CA LEU A 44 3.59 5.36 13.31
C LEU A 44 4.52 6.56 13.40
N ALA A 45 5.70 6.34 13.96
CA ALA A 45 6.76 7.33 13.93
C ALA A 45 7.18 7.62 12.47
N ARG A 46 7.46 8.89 12.16
CA ARG A 46 7.98 9.32 10.85
C ARG A 46 9.12 8.46 10.30
N PRO A 47 10.16 8.05 11.06
CA PRO A 47 11.19 7.16 10.54
C PRO A 47 10.67 5.78 10.10
N ALA A 48 9.68 5.22 10.81
CA ALA A 48 9.08 3.95 10.42
C ALA A 48 8.25 4.07 9.13
N VAL A 49 7.58 5.21 8.92
CA VAL A 49 6.89 5.52 7.67
C VAL A 49 7.87 5.63 6.51
N ILE A 50 9.00 6.31 6.70
CA ILE A 50 10.04 6.45 5.66
C ILE A 50 10.62 5.09 5.29
N ALA A 51 11.01 4.28 6.28
CA ALA A 51 11.53 2.92 6.03
C ALA A 51 10.52 2.03 5.30
N PHE A 52 9.22 2.20 5.59
CA PHE A 52 8.17 1.48 4.89
C PHE A 52 8.01 1.94 3.43
N LEU A 53 8.07 3.25 3.18
CA LEU A 53 8.03 3.79 1.80
C LEU A 53 9.24 3.34 0.98
N ASP A 54 10.42 3.29 1.59
CA ASP A 54 11.65 2.81 0.96
C ASP A 54 11.50 1.36 0.48
N MET A 55 11.03 0.47 1.38
CA MET A 55 10.72 -0.93 1.06
C MET A 55 9.67 -1.08 -0.06
N LEU A 56 8.66 -0.20 -0.11
CA LEU A 56 7.68 -0.18 -1.20
C LEU A 56 8.31 0.30 -2.53
N GLY A 57 9.26 1.22 -2.48
CA GLY A 57 10.03 1.69 -3.63
C GLY A 57 10.95 0.62 -4.20
N GLU A 58 11.65 -0.12 -3.34
CA GLU A 58 12.46 -1.29 -3.72
C GLU A 58 11.61 -2.34 -4.46
N ARG A 59 10.35 -2.52 -4.03
CA ARG A 59 9.40 -3.44 -4.66
C ARG A 59 8.72 -2.90 -5.92
N GLN A 60 9.02 -1.68 -6.32
CA GLN A 60 8.42 -1.02 -7.50
C GLN A 60 6.89 -0.90 -7.45
N VAL A 61 6.30 -0.94 -6.24
CA VAL A 61 4.84 -0.79 -6.01
C VAL A 61 4.44 0.63 -5.59
N LEU A 62 5.39 1.56 -5.61
CA LEU A 62 5.23 2.94 -5.21
C LEU A 62 5.23 3.85 -6.45
N ARG A 63 4.28 4.78 -6.52
CA ARG A 63 4.29 5.90 -7.46
C ARG A 63 4.60 7.18 -6.70
N GLU A 64 5.70 7.82 -7.05
CA GLU A 64 6.03 9.18 -6.61
C GLU A 64 5.41 10.19 -7.56
N GLN A 65 4.74 11.20 -7.02
CA GLN A 65 4.28 12.36 -7.76
C GLN A 65 4.79 13.64 -7.08
N GLU A 66 5.39 14.51 -7.88
CA GLU A 66 5.73 15.87 -7.47
C GLU A 66 4.51 16.77 -7.71
N VAL A 67 4.09 17.51 -6.68
CA VAL A 67 3.00 18.48 -6.79
C VAL A 67 3.44 19.58 -7.77
N GLY A 68 2.97 19.46 -9.01
CA GLY A 68 3.33 20.29 -10.16
C GLY A 68 2.75 19.81 -11.50
N ALA A 69 2.35 18.53 -11.61
CA ALA A 69 1.65 17.99 -12.78
C ALA A 69 0.18 17.68 -12.46
N PRO A 70 -0.80 18.35 -13.08
CA PRO A 70 -2.18 17.88 -13.08
C PRO A 70 -2.30 16.63 -13.96
N ASP A 71 -3.37 15.87 -13.74
CA ASP A 71 -3.84 14.74 -14.54
C ASP A 71 -3.18 13.38 -14.39
N SER A 72 -3.78 12.57 -13.51
CA SER A 72 -4.14 11.18 -13.82
C SER A 72 -5.35 10.78 -12.99
N LEU A 73 -6.44 11.47 -13.31
CA LEU A 73 -7.80 11.02 -13.09
C LEU A 73 -7.98 9.66 -13.81
N PHE A 74 -8.61 8.69 -13.14
CA PHE A 74 -9.13 7.44 -13.74
C PHE A 74 -8.12 6.45 -14.34
N GLY A 75 -7.68 5.50 -13.53
CA GLY A 75 -6.93 4.33 -13.99
C GLY A 75 -7.06 3.15 -13.05
N ASN A 76 -8.25 2.53 -13.06
CA ASN A 76 -8.43 1.11 -12.73
C ASN A 76 -8.49 0.72 -11.23
N SER A 77 -9.49 1.24 -10.50
CA SER A 77 -9.79 0.88 -9.11
C SER A 77 -10.33 -0.54 -8.87
N LEU A 78 -10.40 -1.42 -9.89
CA LEU A 78 -11.10 -2.71 -9.78
C LEU A 78 -10.31 -3.96 -10.26
N SER A 79 -9.07 -3.85 -10.73
CA SER A 79 -8.31 -5.06 -11.15
C SER A 79 -7.50 -5.73 -10.04
N TRP A 80 -7.29 -5.08 -8.89
CA TRP A 80 -6.48 -5.66 -7.81
C TRP A 80 -7.21 -6.75 -7.01
N PHE A 81 -8.55 -6.78 -7.04
CA PHE A 81 -9.35 -7.74 -6.26
C PHE A 81 -9.41 -9.15 -6.85
N ARG A 82 -8.76 -9.44 -7.98
CA ARG A 82 -8.91 -10.73 -8.67
C ARG A 82 -7.89 -11.81 -8.31
N ARG A 83 -6.96 -11.59 -7.37
CA ARG A 83 -5.88 -12.57 -7.18
C ARG A 83 -5.40 -12.85 -5.76
N THR A 84 -6.30 -13.03 -4.80
CA THR A 84 -5.96 -13.80 -3.56
C THR A 84 -7.10 -14.63 -2.95
N ILE A 85 -8.30 -14.72 -3.55
CA ILE A 85 -9.30 -15.75 -3.16
C ILE A 85 -8.96 -17.09 -3.85
N SER A 86 -7.72 -17.55 -3.72
CA SER A 86 -7.29 -18.87 -4.21
C SER A 86 -6.61 -19.71 -3.11
N GLY A 87 -6.82 -19.36 -1.84
CA GLY A 87 -6.25 -20.09 -0.70
C GLY A 87 -7.27 -20.70 0.26
N ALA A 88 -8.56 -20.77 -0.10
CA ALA A 88 -9.62 -21.22 0.80
C ALA A 88 -10.48 -22.32 0.19
N LEU A 89 -9.89 -23.47 -0.18
CA LEU A 89 -10.58 -24.78 -0.18
C LEU A 89 -9.61 -25.95 -0.47
N ASP A 90 -8.72 -26.31 0.47
CA ASP A 90 -8.23 -27.69 0.51
C ASP A 90 -7.79 -28.10 1.91
N ARG A 91 -8.76 -28.55 2.72
CA ARG A 91 -8.47 -29.40 3.87
C ARG A 91 -9.57 -30.43 4.03
N SER A 92 -9.75 -31.22 2.99
CA SER A 92 -10.54 -32.45 3.03
C SER A 92 -9.60 -33.65 2.95
N HIS A 93 -9.92 -34.68 3.74
CA HIS A 93 -9.28 -35.99 3.85
C HIS A 93 -7.96 -36.09 4.64
N ARG A 94 -8.10 -36.44 5.91
CA ARG A 94 -7.44 -37.66 6.38
C ARG A 94 -8.38 -38.48 7.27
N LEU A 95 -8.36 -39.77 6.94
CA LEU A 95 -9.16 -40.92 7.37
C LEU A 95 -9.34 -41.05 8.89
#